data_AF-A0ABC8ZEH5-F1
#
_entry.id   AF-A0ABC8ZEH5-F1
#
_cell.length_a   1.000
_cell.length_b   1.000
_cell.length_c   1.000
_cell.angle_alpha   90.00
_cell.angle_beta   90.00
_cell.angle_gamma   90.00
#
_symmetry.space_group_name_H-M   'P 1'
#
loop_
_entity.id
_entity.type
_entity.pdbx_description
1 polymer ?
#
loop_
_entity_poly.entity_id
_entity_poly.type
_entity_poly.pdbx_seq_one_letter_code
_entity_poly.pdbx_strand_id
1 'polypeptide(L)'
;MFRPPNAFGAPPRPLQPPPPRPLQPPPWQWQQPPQPSTAVSFWQRDNVRDHVKKLQETVEVSSALINELEEIATTRNSGDAVTQESNLSSTKLPTEFGDSSEDMPLRRFVELARSMGVSQDTHESMATDAANYLCHQLQQLLTPISSATNQSGPWEERSAMVRLAQKLQKAKRNKRWRKRKRKHVAELFEKEHADYDRIDQEADEWRAKQIAKDIAKRKVESMQQIARKKVNEERKRLESELELALMVEKLQELRSIRVQKMKKQGHFLPEEDDKYLERVKAAVEEEERQAATAARTDAVKDAILIAEESSKVPQNENHQEYVSEQFKSGPTEDKNLSDVGISEKNDQPSQKTEHGGHKVEGKGHGHHDPISNLPFEFYHYYHGSSYDMGTLIEVRRMWDSFIRPGGSHIPGHWVPPPPPSDEVWASYLVQPK
;
A
#
# COMPACT_ATOMS: atom_id res chain seq x y z
N MET A 1 -70.59 -66.21 38.63
CA MET A 1 -70.10 -65.74 37.30
C MET A 1 -69.83 -64.24 37.37
N PHE A 2 -69.23 -63.68 36.32
CA PHE A 2 -68.76 -62.31 36.05
C PHE A 2 -69.34 -61.10 36.83
N ARG A 3 -68.47 -60.09 36.98
CA ARG A 3 -68.70 -58.70 37.44
C ARG A 3 -69.48 -57.90 36.37
N PRO A 4 -70.19 -56.80 36.74
CA PRO A 4 -69.75 -55.48 36.23
C PRO A 4 -69.88 -54.37 37.35
N PRO A 5 -70.07 -53.03 37.12
CA PRO A 5 -69.07 -52.07 37.66
C PRO A 5 -69.62 -50.82 38.43
N ASN A 6 -68.70 -50.10 39.12
CA ASN A 6 -68.85 -48.71 39.62
C ASN A 6 -69.91 -48.49 40.75
N ALA A 7 -69.87 -47.50 41.65
CA ALA A 7 -69.01 -46.32 41.84
C ALA A 7 -69.03 -45.82 43.32
N PHE A 8 -68.09 -44.89 43.66
CA PHE A 8 -68.03 -43.94 44.80
C PHE A 8 -68.28 -44.39 46.27
N GLY A 9 -67.34 -44.04 47.18
CA GLY A 9 -67.53 -44.08 48.65
C GLY A 9 -66.21 -44.16 49.44
N ALA A 10 -66.10 -43.45 50.58
CA ALA A 10 -64.94 -43.41 51.50
C ALA A 10 -65.44 -43.21 52.96
N PRO A 11 -64.62 -43.20 54.05
CA PRO A 11 -63.17 -43.43 54.16
C PRO A 11 -62.82 -44.64 55.10
N PRO A 12 -62.02 -44.54 56.20
CA PRO A 12 -60.64 -45.03 56.22
C PRO A 12 -60.38 -46.25 57.14
N ARG A 13 -59.16 -46.82 57.05
CA ARG A 13 -58.50 -47.54 58.17
C ARG A 13 -57.09 -46.99 58.39
N PRO A 14 -56.58 -46.96 59.64
CA PRO A 14 -55.27 -46.41 59.95
C PRO A 14 -54.13 -47.34 59.48
N LEU A 15 -53.12 -46.77 58.84
CA LEU A 15 -51.85 -47.43 58.57
C LEU A 15 -50.85 -47.08 59.68
N GLN A 16 -50.01 -48.05 60.06
CA GLN A 16 -49.01 -47.90 61.11
C GLN A 16 -47.86 -46.98 60.68
N PRO A 17 -47.22 -46.25 61.61
CA PRO A 17 -46.00 -45.50 61.31
C PRO A 17 -44.83 -46.48 61.02
N PRO A 18 -43.97 -46.20 60.03
CA PRO A 18 -42.78 -47.00 59.76
C PRO A 18 -41.69 -46.78 60.81
N PRO A 19 -40.76 -47.74 60.99
CA PRO A 19 -39.66 -47.61 61.96
C PRO A 19 -38.68 -46.48 61.60
N PRO A 20 -37.99 -45.89 62.59
CA PRO A 20 -37.06 -44.78 62.37
C PRO A 20 -35.86 -45.20 61.52
N ARG A 21 -35.49 -44.37 60.54
CA ARG A 21 -34.24 -44.54 59.78
C ARG A 21 -33.03 -44.16 60.65
N PRO A 22 -31.86 -44.80 60.47
CA PRO A 22 -30.64 -44.36 61.13
C PRO A 22 -30.25 -42.94 60.69
N LEU A 23 -29.75 -42.15 61.63
CA LEU A 23 -29.30 -40.78 61.41
C LEU A 23 -28.11 -40.76 60.45
N GLN A 24 -28.24 -40.08 59.31
CA GLN A 24 -27.11 -39.70 58.50
C GLN A 24 -26.39 -38.50 59.15
N PRO A 25 -25.04 -38.44 59.14
CA PRO A 25 -24.31 -37.29 59.67
C PRO A 25 -24.58 -36.02 58.84
N PRO A 26 -24.51 -34.82 59.44
CA PRO A 26 -24.87 -33.58 58.74
C PRO A 26 -23.95 -33.23 57.56
N PRO A 27 -24.47 -32.66 56.45
CA PRO A 27 -23.73 -32.45 55.20
C PRO A 27 -22.70 -31.30 55.25
N TRP A 28 -22.49 -30.67 56.40
CA TRP A 28 -21.53 -29.57 56.59
C TRP A 28 -20.15 -30.02 57.09
N GLN A 29 -19.97 -31.30 57.44
CA GLN A 29 -18.67 -31.83 57.87
C GLN A 29 -17.72 -32.15 56.70
N TRP A 30 -17.62 -31.23 55.73
CA TRP A 30 -16.56 -31.27 54.73
C TRP A 30 -15.22 -31.07 55.43
N GLN A 31 -14.30 -32.02 55.22
CA GLN A 31 -12.94 -31.94 55.73
C GLN A 31 -12.30 -30.62 55.27
N GLN A 32 -11.56 -29.96 56.17
CA GLN A 32 -10.74 -28.81 55.77
C GLN A 32 -9.86 -29.22 54.58
N PRO A 33 -9.67 -28.35 53.56
CA PRO A 33 -8.71 -28.64 52.49
C PRO A 33 -7.37 -29.02 53.13
N PRO A 34 -6.76 -30.17 52.79
CA PRO A 34 -5.52 -30.58 53.41
C PRO A 34 -4.49 -29.48 53.20
N GLN A 35 -3.97 -28.93 54.30
CA GLN A 35 -3.02 -27.84 54.28
C GLN A 35 -1.89 -28.19 53.30
N PRO A 36 -1.54 -27.30 52.36
CA PRO A 36 -0.56 -27.63 51.34
C PRO A 36 0.77 -27.95 52.02
N SER A 37 1.15 -29.24 51.98
CA SER A 37 2.40 -29.73 52.57
C SER A 37 3.55 -28.83 52.13
N THR A 38 4.50 -28.57 53.02
CA THR A 38 5.58 -27.59 52.80
C THR A 38 6.38 -27.86 51.51
N ALA A 39 6.50 -29.12 51.10
CA ALA A 39 7.02 -29.54 49.79
C ALA A 39 6.29 -28.92 48.56
N VAL A 40 4.97 -28.70 48.65
CA VAL A 40 4.17 -28.05 47.60
C VAL A 40 4.50 -26.55 47.48
N SER A 41 5.03 -25.93 48.55
CA SER A 41 5.48 -24.54 48.52
C SER A 41 6.71 -24.34 47.63
N PHE A 42 7.65 -25.30 47.60
CA PHE A 42 8.87 -25.21 46.78
C PHE A 42 8.54 -24.96 45.30
N TRP A 43 7.56 -25.66 44.75
CA TRP A 43 7.17 -25.61 43.34
C TRP A 43 6.37 -24.34 42.92
N GLN A 44 6.27 -23.34 43.80
CA GLN A 44 5.73 -22.01 43.44
C GLN A 44 6.75 -21.21 42.61
N ARG A 45 6.26 -20.37 41.69
CA ARG A 45 7.11 -19.68 40.67
C ARG A 45 8.30 -18.95 41.28
N ASP A 46 8.02 -18.20 42.34
CA ASP A 46 8.96 -17.28 42.96
C ASP A 46 9.97 -18.04 43.83
N ASN A 47 9.51 -19.04 44.60
CA ASN A 47 10.35 -19.97 45.35
C ASN A 47 11.32 -20.76 44.44
N VAL A 48 10.84 -21.35 43.33
CA VAL A 48 11.72 -22.03 42.36
C VAL A 48 12.76 -21.06 41.78
N ARG A 49 12.36 -19.83 41.42
CA ARG A 49 13.29 -18.83 40.87
C ARG A 49 14.40 -18.49 41.88
N ASP A 50 14.02 -18.14 43.11
CA ASP A 50 14.96 -17.63 44.10
C ASP A 50 15.87 -18.75 44.64
N HIS A 51 15.38 -19.99 44.64
CA HIS A 51 16.18 -21.18 44.92
C HIS A 51 17.17 -21.51 43.79
N VAL A 52 16.75 -21.43 42.52
CA VAL A 52 17.66 -21.60 41.37
C VAL A 52 18.70 -20.47 41.30
N LYS A 53 18.33 -19.24 41.68
CA LYS A 53 19.28 -18.12 41.82
C LYS A 53 20.35 -18.42 42.87
N LYS A 54 19.95 -18.86 44.08
CA LYS A 54 20.90 -19.28 45.12
C LYS A 54 21.78 -20.45 44.70
N LEU A 55 21.24 -21.42 43.96
CA LEU A 55 22.01 -22.54 43.42
C LEU A 55 23.07 -22.05 42.42
N GLN A 56 22.70 -21.14 41.51
CA GLN A 56 23.65 -20.51 40.58
C GLN A 56 24.75 -19.73 41.34
N GLU A 57 24.38 -18.88 42.29
CA GLU A 57 25.33 -18.11 43.11
C GLU A 57 26.28 -19.03 43.90
N THR A 58 25.77 -20.13 44.44
CA THR A 58 26.59 -21.12 45.16
C THR A 58 27.57 -21.82 44.20
N VAL A 59 27.16 -22.14 42.98
CA VAL A 59 28.03 -22.74 41.95
C VAL A 59 29.10 -21.76 41.47
N GLU A 60 28.76 -20.48 41.28
CA GLU A 60 29.70 -19.42 40.89
C GLU A 60 30.77 -19.19 41.98
N VAL A 61 30.39 -19.18 43.26
CA VAL A 61 31.36 -19.11 44.37
C VAL A 61 32.18 -20.40 44.47
N SER A 62 31.57 -21.57 44.24
CA SER A 62 32.27 -22.86 44.28
C SER A 62 33.32 -22.98 43.17
N SER A 63 33.07 -22.45 41.97
CA SER A 63 34.07 -22.46 40.89
C SER A 63 35.24 -21.52 41.16
N ALA A 64 35.01 -20.38 41.83
CA ALA A 64 36.10 -19.53 42.30
C ALA A 64 36.98 -20.25 43.35
N LEU A 65 36.36 -20.93 44.31
CA LEU A 65 37.08 -21.67 45.36
C LEU A 65 37.82 -22.91 44.83
N ILE A 66 37.35 -23.55 43.76
CA ILE A 66 38.09 -24.62 43.08
C ILE A 66 39.41 -24.07 42.52
N ASN A 67 39.39 -22.92 41.84
CA ASN A 67 40.61 -22.29 41.33
C ASN A 67 41.58 -21.88 42.46
N GLU A 68 41.04 -21.39 43.57
CA GLU A 68 41.80 -21.05 44.79
C GLU A 68 42.47 -22.28 45.42
N LEU A 69 41.79 -23.42 45.48
CA LEU A 69 42.35 -24.69 45.97
C LEU A 69 43.39 -25.27 44.99
N GLU A 70 43.21 -25.13 43.68
CA GLU A 70 44.21 -25.50 42.67
C GLU A 70 45.48 -24.62 42.77
N GLU A 71 45.32 -23.32 43.05
CA GLU A 71 46.42 -22.40 43.36
C GLU A 71 47.15 -22.78 44.68
N ILE A 72 46.43 -23.17 45.73
CA ILE A 72 47.03 -23.65 46.98
C ILE A 72 47.81 -24.95 46.75
N ALA A 73 47.25 -25.90 46.00
CA ALA A 73 47.90 -27.17 45.69
C ALA A 73 49.17 -27.00 44.83
N THR A 74 49.13 -26.14 43.80
CA THR A 74 50.29 -25.86 42.95
C THR A 74 51.38 -25.09 43.69
N THR A 75 51.03 -24.11 44.54
CA THR A 75 52.02 -23.40 45.36
C THR A 75 52.71 -24.33 46.35
N ARG A 76 51.97 -25.24 47.01
CA ARG A 76 52.52 -26.29 47.88
C ARG A 76 53.51 -27.21 47.15
N ASN A 77 53.12 -27.77 46.00
CA ASN A 77 53.99 -28.63 45.19
C ASN A 77 55.26 -27.90 44.71
N SER A 78 55.22 -26.57 44.51
CA SER A 78 56.41 -25.78 44.18
C SER A 78 57.35 -25.52 45.37
N GLY A 79 56.87 -25.66 46.61
CA GLY A 79 57.68 -25.52 47.82
C GLY A 79 58.54 -26.74 48.12
N ASP A 80 57.95 -27.94 48.10
CA ASP A 80 58.66 -29.19 48.43
C ASP A 80 59.82 -29.51 47.48
N ALA A 81 59.79 -28.99 46.24
CA ALA A 81 60.88 -29.11 45.28
C ALA A 81 62.17 -28.37 45.70
N VAL A 82 62.05 -27.29 46.49
CA VAL A 82 63.21 -26.48 46.94
C VAL A 82 63.95 -27.15 48.11
N THR A 83 63.27 -28.00 48.87
CA THR A 83 63.80 -28.62 50.09
C THR A 83 64.92 -29.64 49.82
N GLN A 84 65.15 -30.06 48.56
CA GLN A 84 66.12 -31.10 48.21
C GLN A 84 67.51 -30.60 47.74
N GLU A 85 67.73 -29.30 47.54
CA GLU A 85 69.07 -28.73 47.20
C GLU A 85 69.62 -27.75 48.26
N SER A 86 69.56 -28.14 49.54
CA SER A 86 70.14 -27.38 50.65
C SER A 86 71.59 -27.77 50.98
N ASN A 87 72.46 -27.93 49.98
CA ASN A 87 73.91 -28.17 50.17
C ASN A 87 74.77 -27.67 48.98
N LEU A 88 75.18 -26.39 48.99
CA LEU A 88 76.59 -25.92 48.84
C LEU A 88 76.71 -24.39 48.62
N SER A 89 77.50 -23.75 49.49
CA SER A 89 78.32 -22.54 49.27
C SER A 89 77.86 -21.40 48.33
N SER A 90 77.54 -20.24 48.94
CA SER A 90 77.98 -18.88 48.56
C SER A 90 78.40 -18.57 47.10
N THR A 91 77.80 -17.53 46.49
CA THR A 91 78.45 -16.21 46.22
C THR A 91 77.62 -15.33 45.27
N LYS A 92 77.34 -14.06 45.67
CA LYS A 92 76.94 -12.88 44.86
C LYS A 92 75.82 -12.99 43.79
N LEU A 93 74.82 -12.11 43.95
CA LEU A 93 74.10 -11.43 42.84
C LEU A 93 75.09 -10.79 41.84
N PRO A 94 74.79 -10.66 40.53
CA PRO A 94 73.57 -9.96 40.09
C PRO A 94 72.94 -10.36 38.73
N THR A 95 71.89 -9.60 38.41
CA THR A 95 71.38 -9.27 37.06
C THR A 95 70.38 -10.23 36.41
N GLU A 96 69.37 -9.58 35.83
CA GLU A 96 68.26 -10.08 35.02
C GLU A 96 68.72 -10.97 33.85
N PHE A 97 67.97 -12.04 33.59
CA PHE A 97 67.31 -12.25 32.29
C PHE A 97 66.10 -13.18 32.52
N GLY A 98 64.97 -12.89 31.88
CA GLY A 98 63.67 -13.49 32.24
C GLY A 98 63.20 -14.63 31.35
N ASP A 99 62.06 -15.23 31.72
CA ASP A 99 61.29 -16.17 30.87
C ASP A 99 59.78 -16.12 31.21
N SER A 100 58.94 -16.63 30.30
CA SER A 100 57.51 -16.98 30.41
C SER A 100 56.58 -16.02 31.18
N SER A 101 56.07 -15.00 30.48
CA SER A 101 55.03 -14.08 31.00
C SER A 101 53.59 -14.57 30.78
N GLU A 102 53.31 -15.89 30.81
CA GLU A 102 51.94 -16.43 30.67
C GLU A 102 51.38 -17.14 31.92
N ASP A 103 52.20 -17.50 32.91
CA ASP A 103 51.76 -18.25 34.12
C ASP A 103 51.19 -17.35 35.26
N MET A 104 51.11 -16.03 35.01
CA MET A 104 50.68 -15.01 35.99
C MET A 104 49.16 -14.88 36.33
N PRO A 105 48.22 -15.71 35.84
CA PRO A 105 46.86 -15.75 36.41
C PRO A 105 46.78 -16.49 37.75
N LEU A 106 47.66 -17.48 37.98
CA LEU A 106 47.48 -18.59 38.93
C LEU A 106 48.09 -18.38 40.33
N ARG A 107 48.40 -17.13 40.73
CA ARG A 107 48.97 -16.82 42.06
C ARG A 107 48.27 -15.66 42.78
N ARG A 108 46.99 -15.40 42.46
CA ARG A 108 46.27 -14.22 42.95
C ARG A 108 45.65 -14.39 44.34
N PHE A 109 45.18 -15.58 44.69
CA PHE A 109 44.48 -15.81 45.97
C PHE A 109 45.48 -15.96 47.13
N VAL A 110 46.53 -16.76 46.95
CA VAL A 110 47.62 -17.01 47.90
C VAL A 110 48.50 -15.76 48.08
N GLU A 111 48.72 -14.95 47.04
CA GLU A 111 49.42 -13.65 47.21
C GLU A 111 48.55 -12.63 47.95
N LEU A 112 47.24 -12.56 47.66
CA LEU A 112 46.30 -11.74 48.42
C LEU A 112 46.23 -12.15 49.89
N ALA A 113 46.10 -13.46 50.18
CA ALA A 113 46.08 -13.99 51.54
C ALA A 113 47.37 -13.66 52.31
N ARG A 114 48.53 -13.80 51.66
CA ARG A 114 49.83 -13.40 52.22
C ARG A 114 49.89 -11.89 52.50
N SER A 115 49.36 -11.05 51.61
CA SER A 115 49.28 -9.60 51.82
C SER A 115 48.38 -9.20 52.99
N MET A 116 47.37 -10.02 53.30
CA MET A 116 46.47 -9.90 54.45
C MET A 116 47.05 -10.50 55.75
N GLY A 117 48.28 -11.04 55.71
CA GLY A 117 48.95 -11.64 56.88
C GLY A 117 48.50 -13.06 57.22
N VAL A 118 47.77 -13.74 56.33
CA VAL A 118 47.32 -15.13 56.51
C VAL A 118 48.47 -16.08 56.16
N SER A 119 48.72 -17.10 57.00
CA SER A 119 49.72 -18.13 56.71
C SER A 119 49.19 -19.16 55.70
N GLN A 120 50.09 -19.83 54.96
CA GLN A 120 49.72 -20.83 53.95
C GLN A 120 48.81 -21.93 54.54
N ASP A 121 49.17 -22.46 55.72
CA ASP A 121 48.41 -23.54 56.38
C ASP A 121 47.01 -23.06 56.83
N THR A 122 46.91 -21.82 57.34
CA THR A 122 45.61 -21.23 57.69
C THR A 122 44.75 -20.93 56.46
N HIS A 123 45.37 -20.58 55.33
CA HIS A 123 44.68 -20.37 54.06
C HIS A 123 44.15 -21.70 53.50
N GLU A 124 44.97 -22.76 53.50
CA GLU A 124 44.56 -24.12 53.12
C GLU A 124 43.42 -24.64 54.01
N SER A 125 43.49 -24.44 55.34
CA SER A 125 42.41 -24.80 56.27
C SER A 125 41.12 -24.01 56.01
N MET A 126 41.21 -22.69 55.80
CA MET A 126 40.02 -21.86 55.55
C MET A 126 39.36 -22.18 54.20
N ALA A 127 40.15 -22.40 53.14
CA ALA A 127 39.64 -22.76 51.83
C ALA A 127 38.99 -24.16 51.83
N THR A 128 39.57 -25.13 52.55
CA THR A 128 38.98 -26.48 52.67
C THR A 128 37.72 -26.50 53.55
N ASP A 129 37.67 -25.75 54.64
CA ASP A 129 36.42 -25.57 55.42
C ASP A 129 35.32 -24.87 54.63
N ALA A 130 35.67 -23.84 53.85
CA ALA A 130 34.74 -23.18 52.93
C ALA A 130 34.22 -24.15 51.85
N ALA A 131 35.08 -25.05 51.34
CA ALA A 131 34.68 -26.05 50.36
C ALA A 131 33.73 -27.10 50.96
N ASN A 132 33.98 -27.54 52.20
CA ASN A 132 33.08 -28.42 52.94
C ASN A 132 31.71 -27.76 53.18
N TYR A 133 31.70 -26.47 53.55
CA TYR A 133 30.47 -25.69 53.70
C TYR A 133 29.69 -25.57 52.39
N LEU A 134 30.35 -25.20 51.28
CA LEU A 134 29.71 -25.08 49.97
C LEU A 134 29.21 -26.44 49.44
N CYS A 135 29.95 -27.53 49.66
CA CYS A 135 29.49 -28.89 49.36
C CYS A 135 28.18 -29.22 50.09
N HIS A 136 28.09 -28.93 51.39
CA HIS A 136 26.84 -29.10 52.13
C HIS A 136 25.73 -28.16 51.67
N GLN A 137 26.03 -26.90 51.35
CA GLN A 137 25.05 -25.95 50.81
C GLN A 137 24.48 -26.42 49.46
N LEU A 138 25.34 -26.93 48.55
CA LEU A 138 24.92 -27.52 47.29
C LEU A 138 24.06 -28.77 47.50
N GLN A 139 24.41 -29.66 48.44
CA GLN A 139 23.57 -30.82 48.80
C GLN A 139 22.17 -30.39 49.28
N GLN A 140 22.09 -29.39 50.17
CA GLN A 140 20.81 -28.86 50.65
C GLN A 140 20.00 -28.19 49.53
N LEU A 141 20.63 -27.44 48.63
CA LEU A 141 19.96 -26.83 47.48
C LEU A 141 19.54 -27.86 46.41
N LEU A 142 20.26 -28.99 46.27
CA LEU A 142 19.87 -30.05 45.34
C LEU A 142 18.77 -30.96 45.89
N THR A 143 18.59 -31.06 47.21
CA THR A 143 17.65 -32.01 47.85
C THR A 143 16.18 -31.87 47.39
N PRO A 144 15.57 -30.67 47.31
CA PRO A 144 14.19 -30.53 46.82
C PRO A 144 14.01 -30.86 45.33
N ILE A 145 15.10 -30.79 44.56
CA ILE A 145 15.11 -31.13 43.13
C ILE A 145 15.29 -32.64 42.96
N SER A 146 16.21 -33.25 43.72
CA SER A 146 16.51 -34.67 43.63
C SER A 146 15.31 -35.54 44.05
N SER A 147 14.58 -35.15 45.09
CA SER A 147 13.33 -35.82 45.49
C SER A 147 12.27 -35.85 44.39
N ALA A 148 12.18 -34.83 43.54
CA ALA A 148 11.25 -34.83 42.40
C ALA A 148 11.78 -35.55 41.15
N THR A 149 13.11 -35.70 40.98
CA THR A 149 13.69 -36.51 39.89
C THR A 149 13.75 -38.00 40.22
N ASN A 150 13.94 -38.34 41.50
CA ASN A 150 14.10 -39.72 41.97
C ASN A 150 12.80 -40.52 41.80
N GLN A 151 12.91 -41.77 41.35
CA GLN A 151 11.74 -42.63 41.15
C GLN A 151 11.07 -43.04 42.47
N SER A 152 11.81 -43.00 43.58
CA SER A 152 11.36 -43.29 44.95
C SER A 152 10.81 -42.08 45.70
N GLY A 153 10.88 -40.87 45.15
CA GLY A 153 10.45 -39.64 45.84
C GLY A 153 8.92 -39.42 45.83
N PRO A 154 8.41 -38.51 46.69
CA PRO A 154 6.98 -38.26 46.86
C PRO A 154 6.27 -37.91 45.55
N TRP A 155 5.14 -38.57 45.28
CA TRP A 155 4.41 -38.40 44.02
C TRP A 155 3.86 -36.97 43.86
N GLU A 156 3.62 -36.26 44.97
CA GLU A 156 3.20 -34.86 45.02
C GLU A 156 4.20 -33.95 44.32
N GLU A 157 5.50 -34.10 44.64
CA GLU A 157 6.60 -33.32 44.07
C GLU A 157 6.82 -33.65 42.60
N ARG A 158 6.84 -34.95 42.26
CA ARG A 158 6.94 -35.43 40.89
C ARG A 158 5.79 -34.88 40.03
N SER A 159 4.56 -34.85 40.57
CA SER A 159 3.40 -34.25 39.91
C SER A 159 3.52 -32.72 39.79
N ALA A 160 4.12 -32.04 40.76
CA ALA A 160 4.34 -30.60 40.74
C ALA A 160 5.36 -30.19 39.67
N MET A 161 6.47 -30.91 39.58
CA MET A 161 7.47 -30.77 38.52
C MET A 161 6.86 -30.97 37.12
N VAL A 162 6.05 -32.03 36.93
CA VAL A 162 5.35 -32.27 35.65
C VAL A 162 4.37 -31.13 35.32
N ARG A 163 3.58 -30.64 36.30
CA ARG A 163 2.71 -29.48 36.12
C ARG A 163 3.51 -28.21 35.75
N LEU A 164 4.69 -28.00 36.33
CA LEU A 164 5.58 -26.88 36.01
C LEU A 164 6.09 -26.99 34.56
N ALA A 165 6.57 -28.15 34.15
CA ALA A 165 7.05 -28.41 32.78
C ALA A 165 5.93 -28.22 31.74
N GLN A 166 4.71 -28.72 32.01
CA GLN A 166 3.54 -28.51 31.15
C GLN A 166 3.17 -27.02 31.06
N LYS A 167 3.17 -26.26 32.17
CA LYS A 167 2.96 -24.81 32.17
C LYS A 167 4.01 -24.09 31.31
N LEU A 168 5.29 -24.46 31.42
CA LEU A 168 6.37 -23.89 30.61
C LEU A 168 6.20 -24.18 29.12
N GLN A 169 5.84 -25.41 28.72
CA GLN A 169 5.58 -25.75 27.32
C GLN A 169 4.33 -25.05 26.77
N LYS A 170 3.25 -24.93 27.57
CA LYS A 170 2.06 -24.13 27.22
C LYS A 170 2.42 -22.65 27.03
N ALA A 171 3.28 -22.09 27.88
CA ALA A 171 3.78 -20.72 27.76
C ALA A 171 4.63 -20.51 26.49
N LYS A 172 5.58 -21.43 26.20
CA LYS A 172 6.38 -21.42 24.96
C LYS A 172 5.49 -21.48 23.71
N ARG A 173 4.50 -22.39 23.69
CA ARG A 173 3.51 -22.52 22.60
C ARG A 173 2.68 -21.24 22.44
N ASN A 174 2.17 -20.68 23.53
CA ASN A 174 1.38 -19.44 23.53
C ASN A 174 2.22 -18.22 23.08
N LYS A 175 3.50 -18.10 23.46
CA LYS A 175 4.39 -17.03 22.96
C LYS A 175 4.57 -17.12 21.44
N ARG A 176 4.76 -18.33 20.89
CA ARG A 176 4.83 -18.58 19.44
C ARG A 176 3.50 -18.25 18.74
N TRP A 177 2.37 -18.73 19.27
CA TRP A 177 1.04 -18.48 18.71
C TRP A 177 0.69 -16.98 18.70
N ARG A 178 0.91 -16.24 19.80
CA ARG A 178 0.70 -14.78 19.86
C ARG A 178 1.61 -14.00 18.89
N LYS A 179 2.85 -14.43 18.64
CA LYS A 179 3.69 -13.83 17.59
C LYS A 179 3.09 -14.05 16.20
N ARG A 180 2.64 -15.27 15.88
CA ARG A 180 1.96 -15.57 14.60
C ARG A 180 0.66 -14.79 14.42
N LYS A 181 -0.24 -14.78 15.42
CA LYS A 181 -1.51 -14.04 15.33
C LYS A 181 -1.28 -12.55 15.09
N ARG A 182 -0.30 -11.92 15.76
CA ARG A 182 0.05 -10.51 15.49
C ARG A 182 0.65 -10.29 14.11
N LYS A 183 1.52 -11.17 13.62
CA LYS A 183 2.04 -11.05 12.24
C LYS A 183 0.90 -11.15 11.24
N HIS A 184 -0.01 -12.11 11.40
CA HIS A 184 -1.13 -12.31 10.49
C HIS A 184 -2.16 -11.17 10.51
N VAL A 185 -2.40 -10.55 11.68
CA VAL A 185 -3.23 -9.34 11.77
C VAL A 185 -2.53 -8.15 11.09
N ALA A 186 -1.22 -8.00 11.23
CA ALA A 186 -0.47 -6.97 10.50
C ALA A 186 -0.48 -7.22 8.97
N GLU A 187 -0.30 -8.48 8.52
CA GLU A 187 -0.41 -8.88 7.10
C GLU A 187 -1.80 -8.64 6.49
N LEU A 188 -2.86 -8.54 7.32
CA LEU A 188 -4.21 -8.20 6.86
C LEU A 188 -4.35 -6.67 6.71
N PHE A 189 -3.97 -5.89 7.72
CA PHE A 189 -3.97 -4.42 7.63
C PHE A 189 -3.03 -3.90 6.52
N GLU A 190 -1.87 -4.53 6.33
CA GLU A 190 -0.91 -4.19 5.26
C GLU A 190 -1.50 -4.39 3.86
N LYS A 191 -2.36 -5.42 3.68
CA LYS A 191 -3.11 -5.63 2.44
C LYS A 191 -4.27 -4.64 2.27
N GLU A 192 -5.03 -4.41 3.33
CA GLU A 192 -6.15 -3.45 3.34
C GLU A 192 -5.66 -2.04 2.97
N HIS A 193 -4.52 -1.61 3.53
CA HIS A 193 -3.84 -0.38 3.10
C HIS A 193 -3.40 -0.43 1.63
N ALA A 194 -2.74 -1.50 1.17
CA ALA A 194 -2.31 -1.62 -0.22
C ALA A 194 -3.48 -1.66 -1.25
N ASP A 195 -4.64 -2.20 -0.86
CA ASP A 195 -5.87 -2.16 -1.66
C ASP A 195 -6.45 -0.74 -1.71
N TYR A 196 -6.44 0.02 -0.61
CA TYR A 196 -6.82 1.45 -0.61
C TYR A 196 -5.84 2.31 -1.44
N ASP A 197 -4.54 2.11 -1.27
CA ASP A 197 -3.50 2.83 -2.01
C ASP A 197 -3.63 2.59 -3.52
N ARG A 198 -4.01 1.37 -3.94
CA ARG A 198 -4.29 1.06 -5.35
C ARG A 198 -5.54 1.79 -5.84
N ILE A 199 -6.62 1.82 -5.05
CA ILE A 199 -7.87 2.50 -5.44
C ILE A 199 -7.66 4.02 -5.59
N ASP A 200 -6.85 4.65 -4.73
CA ASP A 200 -6.53 6.08 -4.86
C ASP A 200 -5.64 6.35 -6.10
N GLN A 201 -4.67 5.47 -6.39
CA GLN A 201 -3.89 5.51 -7.64
C GLN A 201 -4.75 5.32 -8.89
N GLU A 202 -5.70 4.37 -8.89
CA GLU A 202 -6.67 4.17 -9.98
C GLU A 202 -7.54 5.42 -10.19
N ALA A 203 -7.95 6.08 -9.09
CA ALA A 203 -8.71 7.33 -9.13
C ALA A 203 -7.87 8.50 -9.65
N ASP A 204 -6.60 8.63 -9.25
CA ASP A 204 -5.70 9.68 -9.74
C ASP A 204 -5.33 9.50 -11.21
N GLU A 205 -5.07 8.26 -11.64
CA GLU A 205 -4.92 7.93 -13.06
C GLU A 205 -6.19 8.32 -13.84
N TRP A 206 -7.38 8.05 -13.31
CA TRP A 206 -8.63 8.45 -13.96
C TRP A 206 -8.78 9.98 -14.02
N ARG A 207 -8.50 10.71 -12.92
CA ARG A 207 -8.48 12.19 -12.88
C ARG A 207 -7.54 12.74 -13.95
N ALA A 208 -6.30 12.25 -14.01
CA ALA A 208 -5.31 12.65 -15.01
C ALA A 208 -5.76 12.37 -16.45
N LYS A 209 -6.37 11.20 -16.70
CA LYS A 209 -6.90 10.81 -18.02
C LYS A 209 -8.06 11.71 -18.47
N GLN A 210 -8.91 12.22 -17.57
CA GLN A 210 -9.95 13.20 -17.95
C GLN A 210 -9.36 14.60 -18.18
N ILE A 211 -8.48 15.07 -17.29
CA ILE A 211 -7.80 16.38 -17.44
C ILE A 211 -7.04 16.44 -18.78
N ALA A 212 -6.37 15.35 -19.19
CA ALA A 212 -5.70 15.25 -20.48
C ALA A 212 -6.67 15.36 -21.67
N LYS A 213 -7.86 14.75 -21.60
CA LYS A 213 -8.90 14.87 -22.64
C LYS A 213 -9.44 16.29 -22.73
N ASP A 214 -9.71 16.95 -21.61
CA ASP A 214 -10.22 18.32 -21.59
C ASP A 214 -9.18 19.32 -22.13
N ILE A 215 -7.90 19.13 -21.81
CA ILE A 215 -6.80 19.89 -22.40
C ILE A 215 -6.72 19.64 -23.92
N ALA A 216 -6.85 18.40 -24.38
CA ALA A 216 -6.86 18.07 -25.81
C ALA A 216 -8.06 18.70 -26.54
N LYS A 217 -9.27 18.59 -25.98
CA LYS A 217 -10.50 19.20 -26.50
C LYS A 217 -10.37 20.72 -26.61
N ARG A 218 -9.90 21.38 -25.56
CA ARG A 218 -9.66 22.84 -25.53
C ARG A 218 -8.60 23.28 -26.55
N LYS A 219 -7.55 22.47 -26.79
CA LYS A 219 -6.56 22.72 -27.87
C LYS A 219 -7.19 22.61 -29.26
N VAL A 220 -8.02 21.60 -29.50
CA VAL A 220 -8.75 21.44 -30.78
C VAL A 220 -9.73 22.60 -31.01
N GLU A 221 -10.47 23.01 -29.98
CA GLU A 221 -11.39 24.16 -30.03
C GLU A 221 -10.66 25.47 -30.34
N SER A 222 -9.51 25.71 -29.70
CA SER A 222 -8.64 26.86 -29.99
C SER A 222 -8.12 26.84 -31.44
N MET A 223 -7.66 25.67 -31.92
CA MET A 223 -7.22 25.50 -33.31
C MET A 223 -8.36 25.75 -34.32
N GLN A 224 -9.58 25.31 -34.00
CA GLN A 224 -10.77 25.61 -34.82
C GLN A 224 -11.11 27.11 -34.82
N GLN A 225 -10.95 27.83 -33.70
CA GLN A 225 -11.13 29.28 -33.66
C GLN A 225 -10.09 30.00 -34.54
N ILE A 226 -8.82 29.58 -34.51
CA ILE A 226 -7.76 30.13 -35.37
C ILE A 226 -8.08 29.87 -36.85
N ALA A 227 -8.51 28.66 -37.21
CA ALA A 227 -8.91 28.33 -38.59
C ALA A 227 -10.10 29.18 -39.06
N ARG A 228 -11.13 29.36 -38.22
CA ARG A 228 -12.28 30.23 -38.53
C ARG A 228 -11.90 31.69 -38.70
N LYS A 229 -10.95 32.21 -37.90
CA LYS A 229 -10.42 33.57 -38.07
C LYS A 229 -9.75 33.73 -39.44
N LYS A 230 -8.80 32.85 -39.80
CA LYS A 230 -8.11 32.89 -41.10
C LYS A 230 -9.07 32.82 -42.29
N VAL A 231 -10.06 31.92 -42.25
CA VAL A 231 -11.08 31.81 -43.32
C VAL A 231 -11.90 33.11 -43.43
N ASN A 232 -12.24 33.76 -42.32
CA ASN A 232 -12.98 35.03 -42.32
C ASN A 232 -12.11 36.24 -42.73
N GLU A 233 -10.80 36.20 -42.47
CA GLU A 233 -9.82 37.18 -42.93
C GLU A 233 -9.63 37.11 -44.45
N GLU A 234 -9.40 35.91 -45.01
CA GLU A 234 -9.34 35.70 -46.47
C GLU A 234 -10.68 36.02 -47.15
N ARG A 235 -11.83 35.71 -46.52
CA ARG A 235 -13.15 36.09 -47.08
C ARG A 235 -13.30 37.60 -47.21
N LYS A 236 -12.92 38.37 -46.19
CA LYS A 236 -12.93 39.84 -46.22
C LYS A 236 -11.97 40.42 -47.25
N ARG A 237 -10.80 39.79 -47.41
CA ARG A 237 -9.84 40.15 -48.45
C ARG A 237 -10.45 39.99 -49.84
N LEU A 238 -11.03 38.82 -50.13
CA LEU A 238 -11.70 38.54 -51.41
C LEU A 238 -12.93 39.45 -51.63
N GLU A 239 -13.67 39.80 -50.58
CA GLU A 239 -14.74 40.81 -50.64
C GLU A 239 -14.21 42.17 -51.12
N SER A 240 -13.08 42.65 -50.58
CA SER A 240 -12.48 43.93 -50.99
C SER A 240 -11.78 43.90 -52.36
N GLU A 241 -11.15 42.77 -52.73
CA GLU A 241 -10.58 42.57 -54.08
C GLU A 241 -11.70 42.55 -55.14
N LEU A 242 -12.87 41.98 -54.81
CA LEU A 242 -14.06 41.99 -55.67
C LEU A 242 -14.73 43.38 -55.77
N GLU A 243 -14.82 44.13 -54.67
CA GLU A 243 -15.29 45.53 -54.70
C GLU A 243 -14.42 46.40 -55.62
N LEU A 244 -13.10 46.26 -55.54
CA LEU A 244 -12.16 46.95 -56.42
C LEU A 244 -12.32 46.52 -57.89
N ALA A 245 -12.49 45.22 -58.16
CA ALA A 245 -12.72 44.71 -59.51
C ALA A 245 -13.99 45.29 -60.15
N LEU A 246 -15.10 45.34 -59.40
CA LEU A 246 -16.35 45.97 -59.83
C LEU A 246 -16.18 47.48 -60.08
N MET A 247 -15.43 48.18 -59.23
CA MET A 247 -15.12 49.60 -59.45
C MET A 247 -14.31 49.82 -60.74
N VAL A 248 -13.34 48.96 -61.02
CA VAL A 248 -12.54 48.99 -62.26
C VAL A 248 -13.41 48.69 -63.48
N GLU A 249 -14.31 47.71 -63.42
CA GLU A 249 -15.28 47.42 -64.49
C GLU A 249 -16.14 48.65 -64.80
N LYS A 250 -16.69 49.34 -63.78
CA LYS A 250 -17.50 50.55 -63.99
C LYS A 250 -16.69 51.74 -64.48
N LEU A 251 -15.41 51.85 -64.12
CA LEU A 251 -14.51 52.82 -64.73
C LEU A 251 -14.17 52.48 -66.19
N GLN A 252 -14.07 51.20 -66.56
CA GLN A 252 -13.89 50.74 -67.94
C GLN A 252 -15.14 50.96 -68.80
N GLU A 253 -16.34 50.73 -68.26
CA GLU A 253 -17.61 51.10 -68.91
C GLU A 253 -17.67 52.61 -69.18
N LEU A 254 -17.40 53.44 -68.16
CA LEU A 254 -17.37 54.90 -68.30
C LEU A 254 -16.28 55.39 -69.27
N ARG A 255 -15.10 54.76 -69.27
CA ARG A 255 -14.04 55.03 -70.26
C ARG A 255 -14.52 54.67 -71.67
N SER A 256 -15.15 53.51 -71.85
CA SER A 256 -15.69 53.05 -73.13
C SER A 256 -16.79 53.98 -73.68
N ILE A 257 -17.71 54.43 -72.83
CA ILE A 257 -18.75 55.41 -73.19
C ILE A 257 -18.12 56.76 -73.58
N ARG A 258 -17.10 57.21 -72.84
CA ARG A 258 -16.35 58.44 -73.16
C ARG A 258 -15.60 58.32 -74.49
N VAL A 259 -14.89 57.20 -74.72
CA VAL A 259 -14.22 56.88 -75.98
C VAL A 259 -15.20 56.91 -77.15
N GLN A 260 -16.36 56.23 -77.03
CA GLN A 260 -17.39 56.25 -78.07
C GLN A 260 -17.94 57.66 -78.33
N LYS A 261 -18.09 58.49 -77.30
CA LYS A 261 -18.48 59.90 -77.45
C LYS A 261 -17.40 60.71 -78.19
N MET A 262 -16.13 60.57 -77.81
CA MET A 262 -15.01 61.27 -78.45
C MET A 262 -14.82 60.83 -79.91
N LYS A 263 -14.93 59.53 -80.22
CA LYS A 263 -14.89 59.00 -81.59
C LYS A 263 -16.07 59.52 -82.44
N LYS A 264 -17.28 59.61 -81.87
CA LYS A 264 -18.44 60.29 -82.51
C LYS A 264 -18.25 61.80 -82.72
N GLN A 265 -17.32 62.42 -81.98
CA GLN A 265 -16.92 63.83 -82.14
C GLN A 265 -15.70 64.01 -83.06
N GLY A 266 -15.21 62.93 -83.69
CA GLY A 266 -14.09 62.97 -84.64
C GLY A 266 -12.69 62.81 -84.03
N HIS A 267 -12.58 62.57 -82.73
CA HIS A 267 -11.29 62.34 -82.06
C HIS A 267 -10.88 60.86 -82.12
N PHE A 268 -9.75 60.56 -82.75
CA PHE A 268 -9.11 59.25 -82.72
C PHE A 268 -8.27 59.08 -81.44
N LEU A 269 -8.16 57.84 -80.95
CA LEU A 269 -7.44 57.49 -79.73
C LEU A 269 -6.54 56.26 -79.98
N PRO A 270 -5.20 56.40 -79.92
CA PRO A 270 -4.28 55.32 -80.27
C PRO A 270 -4.51 54.01 -79.49
N GLU A 271 -4.82 54.11 -78.20
CA GLU A 271 -4.86 52.98 -77.25
C GLU A 271 -5.99 51.94 -77.46
N GLU A 272 -6.97 52.20 -78.34
CA GLU A 272 -7.97 51.17 -78.74
C GLU A 272 -8.02 50.91 -80.25
N ASP A 273 -7.41 51.77 -81.06
CA ASP A 273 -7.38 51.60 -82.51
C ASP A 273 -6.17 50.75 -82.97
N ASP A 274 -5.54 50.01 -82.05
CA ASP A 274 -4.68 48.86 -82.35
C ASP A 274 -5.34 47.89 -83.33
N LYS A 275 -6.67 47.72 -83.29
CA LYS A 275 -7.41 46.91 -84.28
C LYS A 275 -7.34 47.47 -85.71
N TYR A 276 -6.88 48.70 -85.93
CA TYR A 276 -6.48 49.19 -87.25
C TYR A 276 -5.01 48.85 -87.53
N LEU A 277 -4.09 49.09 -86.60
CA LEU A 277 -2.67 48.73 -86.74
C LEU A 277 -2.44 47.23 -86.96
N GLU A 278 -3.22 46.38 -86.29
CA GLU A 278 -3.26 44.92 -86.40
C GLU A 278 -3.85 44.47 -87.74
N ARG A 279 -4.91 45.14 -88.24
CA ARG A 279 -5.42 44.90 -89.60
C ARG A 279 -4.47 45.41 -90.68
N VAL A 280 -3.71 46.48 -90.44
CA VAL A 280 -2.67 46.97 -91.35
C VAL A 280 -1.50 45.98 -91.36
N LYS A 281 -1.04 45.50 -90.20
CA LYS A 281 -0.05 44.42 -90.11
C LYS A 281 -0.51 43.16 -90.84
N ALA A 282 -1.73 42.69 -90.58
CA ALA A 282 -2.28 41.51 -91.25
C ALA A 282 -2.50 41.72 -92.76
N ALA A 283 -2.80 42.94 -93.21
CA ALA A 283 -2.88 43.26 -94.64
C ALA A 283 -1.51 43.31 -95.31
N VAL A 284 -0.48 43.83 -94.62
CA VAL A 284 0.92 43.82 -95.11
C VAL A 284 1.50 42.41 -95.09
N GLU A 285 1.20 41.59 -94.08
CA GLU A 285 1.57 40.18 -94.01
C GLU A 285 0.84 39.35 -95.09
N GLU A 286 -0.42 39.66 -95.39
CA GLU A 286 -1.17 39.08 -96.50
C GLU A 286 -0.65 39.54 -97.87
N GLU A 287 -0.23 40.81 -98.01
CA GLU A 287 0.44 41.32 -99.21
C GLU A 287 1.82 40.68 -99.42
N GLU A 288 2.62 40.53 -98.35
CA GLU A 288 3.90 39.82 -98.37
C GLU A 288 3.71 38.33 -98.68
N ARG A 289 2.66 37.69 -98.14
CA ARG A 289 2.27 36.31 -98.47
C ARG A 289 1.81 36.18 -99.92
N GLN A 290 1.07 37.16 -100.46
CA GLN A 290 0.67 37.20 -101.86
C GLN A 290 1.89 37.42 -102.77
N ALA A 291 2.78 38.34 -102.43
CA ALA A 291 4.06 38.56 -103.12
C ALA A 291 4.95 37.31 -103.08
N ALA A 292 5.00 36.59 -101.96
CA ALA A 292 5.69 35.30 -101.85
C ALA A 292 5.04 34.23 -102.74
N THR A 293 3.70 34.20 -102.89
CA THR A 293 3.04 33.32 -103.87
C THR A 293 3.22 33.77 -105.31
N ALA A 294 3.32 35.07 -105.59
CA ALA A 294 3.62 35.60 -106.92
C ALA A 294 5.05 35.24 -107.30
N ALA A 295 6.03 35.57 -106.46
CA ALA A 295 7.42 35.16 -106.61
C ALA A 295 7.59 33.63 -106.66
N ARG A 296 6.74 32.84 -105.99
CA ARG A 296 6.73 31.37 -106.14
C ARG A 296 6.09 30.89 -107.44
N THR A 297 5.09 31.59 -107.99
CA THR A 297 4.54 31.25 -109.31
C THR A 297 5.44 31.73 -110.46
N ASP A 298 6.14 32.84 -110.28
CA ASP A 298 7.20 33.31 -111.20
C ASP A 298 8.43 32.42 -111.10
N ALA A 299 8.90 32.04 -109.90
CA ALA A 299 9.91 31.00 -109.75
C ALA A 299 9.46 29.61 -110.25
N VAL A 300 8.15 29.36 -110.41
CA VAL A 300 7.61 28.17 -111.09
C VAL A 300 7.54 28.37 -112.62
N LYS A 301 7.29 29.57 -113.13
CA LYS A 301 7.45 29.88 -114.57
C LYS A 301 8.92 29.79 -114.98
N ASP A 302 9.81 30.36 -114.18
CA ASP A 302 11.26 30.26 -114.32
C ASP A 302 11.71 28.81 -114.12
N ALA A 303 11.16 28.04 -113.18
CA ALA A 303 11.45 26.61 -113.10
C ALA A 303 10.84 25.78 -114.25
N ILE A 304 9.80 26.26 -114.94
CA ILE A 304 9.27 25.64 -116.17
C ILE A 304 10.18 25.98 -117.37
N LEU A 305 10.59 27.24 -117.53
CA LEU A 305 11.58 27.67 -118.51
C LEU A 305 12.92 26.96 -118.29
N ILE A 306 13.39 26.91 -117.04
CA ILE A 306 14.60 26.18 -116.65
C ILE A 306 14.38 24.67 -116.82
N ALA A 307 13.23 24.07 -116.57
CA ALA A 307 13.02 22.64 -116.85
C ALA A 307 12.95 22.30 -118.36
N GLU A 308 12.44 23.24 -119.17
CA GLU A 308 12.45 23.17 -120.63
C GLU A 308 13.90 23.30 -121.17
N GLU A 309 14.73 24.13 -120.53
CA GLU A 309 16.16 24.30 -120.85
C GLU A 309 17.08 23.22 -120.21
N SER A 310 16.71 22.68 -119.05
CA SER A 310 17.52 21.78 -118.20
C SER A 310 17.09 20.31 -118.31
N SER A 311 16.75 19.87 -119.51
CA SER A 311 16.56 18.44 -119.83
C SER A 311 17.90 17.66 -119.83
N LYS A 312 18.59 17.62 -118.66
CA LYS A 312 19.81 16.83 -118.39
C LYS A 312 20.16 16.74 -116.88
N VAL A 313 19.98 15.52 -116.33
CA VAL A 313 20.86 14.85 -115.34
C VAL A 313 20.81 15.34 -113.86
N PRO A 314 21.00 14.47 -112.82
CA PRO A 314 20.51 14.71 -111.45
C PRO A 314 21.56 14.54 -110.31
N GLN A 315 21.14 14.72 -109.03
CA GLN A 315 21.33 13.83 -107.84
C GLN A 315 21.53 14.51 -106.45
N ASN A 316 21.08 13.78 -105.40
CA ASN A 316 21.55 13.77 -103.99
C ASN A 316 21.31 15.04 -103.12
N GLU A 317 21.31 15.02 -101.77
CA GLU A 317 21.56 13.93 -100.79
C GLU A 317 20.74 14.05 -99.46
N ASN A 318 21.18 13.34 -98.40
CA ASN A 318 20.44 12.84 -97.21
C ASN A 318 20.77 13.59 -95.87
N HIS A 319 20.30 13.07 -94.72
CA HIS A 319 20.78 13.26 -93.30
C HIS A 319 20.15 14.35 -92.39
N GLN A 320 20.19 14.34 -91.03
CA GLN A 320 20.18 13.25 -89.99
C GLN A 320 20.07 13.81 -88.51
N GLU A 321 19.34 13.12 -87.62
CA GLU A 321 19.43 12.94 -86.12
C GLU A 321 19.43 14.04 -84.98
N TYR A 322 18.82 13.61 -83.84
CA TYR A 322 19.23 13.68 -82.39
C TYR A 322 18.83 14.78 -81.34
N VAL A 323 17.95 14.36 -80.40
CA VAL A 323 18.08 14.23 -78.91
C VAL A 323 18.64 15.36 -77.99
N SER A 324 17.73 16.06 -77.27
CA SER A 324 17.52 16.23 -75.79
C SER A 324 18.67 16.42 -74.75
N GLU A 325 18.52 17.38 -73.79
CA GLU A 325 18.55 17.14 -72.31
C GLU A 325 18.26 18.35 -71.33
N GLN A 326 17.95 18.04 -70.04
CA GLN A 326 18.43 18.65 -68.75
C GLN A 326 17.62 19.61 -67.78
N PHE A 327 17.88 19.39 -66.45
CA PHE A 327 17.72 20.21 -65.18
C PHE A 327 16.33 20.45 -64.50
N LYS A 328 16.08 20.28 -63.16
CA LYS A 328 16.55 20.82 -61.81
C LYS A 328 15.85 22.15 -61.37
N SER A 329 15.58 22.55 -60.10
CA SER A 329 15.82 22.09 -58.68
C SER A 329 14.94 22.84 -57.61
N GLY A 330 15.06 22.57 -56.27
CA GLY A 330 14.36 23.26 -55.11
C GLY A 330 15.06 24.53 -54.54
N PRO A 331 14.81 25.12 -53.31
CA PRO A 331 14.46 24.54 -51.96
C PRO A 331 13.46 25.37 -51.02
N THR A 332 13.76 25.62 -49.70
CA THR A 332 12.87 26.00 -48.51
C THR A 332 13.05 27.47 -47.95
N GLU A 333 12.54 28.03 -46.80
CA GLU A 333 11.95 27.60 -45.46
C GLU A 333 10.80 28.58 -44.93
N ASP A 334 10.54 29.12 -43.70
CA ASP A 334 11.14 29.26 -42.32
C ASP A 334 10.15 29.76 -41.16
N LYS A 335 10.50 29.60 -39.85
CA LYS A 335 10.21 30.27 -38.51
C LYS A 335 8.87 30.94 -37.96
N ASN A 336 8.58 30.67 -36.65
CA ASN A 336 8.07 31.54 -35.51
C ASN A 336 6.58 32.06 -35.41
N LEU A 337 5.95 32.56 -34.29
CA LEU A 337 6.07 32.49 -32.77
C LEU A 337 4.81 33.08 -31.99
N SER A 338 4.66 32.81 -30.66
CA SER A 338 3.97 33.59 -29.53
C SER A 338 2.43 33.89 -29.50
N ASP A 339 1.75 34.40 -28.41
CA ASP A 339 1.71 34.17 -26.91
C ASP A 339 0.53 34.96 -26.18
N VAL A 340 0.30 34.78 -24.84
CA VAL A 340 -0.61 35.51 -23.85
C VAL A 340 -2.17 35.34 -24.01
N GLY A 341 -3.09 35.32 -23.02
CA GLY A 341 -3.11 35.28 -21.52
C GLY A 341 -4.51 35.56 -20.85
N ILE A 342 -4.65 35.37 -19.51
CA ILE A 342 -5.67 35.85 -18.49
C ILE A 342 -7.17 35.37 -18.43
N SER A 343 -7.66 35.04 -17.21
CA SER A 343 -9.04 35.16 -16.58
C SER A 343 -10.31 34.50 -17.23
N GLU A 344 -11.47 34.22 -16.57
CA GLU A 344 -11.92 34.10 -15.14
C GLU A 344 -13.34 33.43 -15.07
N LYS A 345 -13.73 32.78 -13.94
CA LYS A 345 -15.12 32.61 -13.41
C LYS A 345 -16.24 31.95 -14.31
N ASN A 346 -17.40 31.48 -13.83
CA ASN A 346 -17.85 30.93 -12.51
C ASN A 346 -19.11 30.03 -12.73
N ASP A 347 -19.60 29.41 -11.64
CA ASP A 347 -20.99 29.00 -11.34
C ASP A 347 -21.65 27.71 -11.90
N GLN A 348 -22.48 27.16 -11.00
CA GLN A 348 -23.44 26.04 -11.07
C GLN A 348 -24.88 26.60 -11.33
N PRO A 349 -26.04 25.92 -11.11
CA PRO A 349 -26.34 24.54 -10.65
C PRO A 349 -27.43 23.78 -11.49
N SER A 350 -27.88 22.61 -11.00
CA SER A 350 -29.30 22.34 -10.60
C SER A 350 -30.00 21.07 -11.16
N GLN A 351 -30.37 20.15 -10.25
CA GLN A 351 -31.65 19.38 -10.11
C GLN A 351 -32.18 18.49 -11.28
N LYS A 352 -32.96 17.41 -11.10
CA LYS A 352 -33.63 16.68 -9.97
C LYS A 352 -33.63 15.15 -10.34
N THR A 353 -33.62 14.16 -9.44
CA THR A 353 -34.77 13.55 -8.69
C THR A 353 -35.86 13.00 -9.65
N GLU A 354 -36.34 11.74 -9.60
CA GLU A 354 -37.22 11.13 -8.57
C GLU A 354 -37.19 9.56 -8.52
N HIS A 355 -38.14 8.93 -7.78
CA HIS A 355 -38.04 7.58 -7.17
C HIS A 355 -38.92 6.45 -7.78
N GLY A 356 -38.56 5.19 -7.45
CA GLY A 356 -39.45 4.00 -7.41
C GLY A 356 -38.66 2.68 -7.51
N GLY A 357 -38.99 1.57 -6.82
CA GLY A 357 -39.99 1.29 -5.78
C GLY A 357 -39.76 -0.13 -5.17
N HIS A 358 -40.37 -0.45 -4.02
CA HIS A 358 -40.10 -1.71 -3.27
C HIS A 358 -40.76 -2.97 -3.87
N LYS A 359 -40.04 -4.10 -3.84
CA LYS A 359 -40.56 -5.37 -3.30
C LYS A 359 -39.44 -6.34 -2.89
N VAL A 360 -39.52 -6.91 -1.69
CA VAL A 360 -38.74 -8.09 -1.25
C VAL A 360 -39.70 -9.05 -0.55
N GLU A 361 -39.74 -10.31 -0.98
CA GLU A 361 -40.45 -11.38 -0.29
C GLU A 361 -39.45 -12.26 0.45
N GLY A 362 -39.68 -12.45 1.75
CA GLY A 362 -38.77 -13.21 2.60
C GLY A 362 -38.94 -14.72 2.46
N LYS A 363 -37.85 -15.46 2.72
CA LYS A 363 -37.92 -16.91 2.97
C LYS A 363 -36.99 -17.23 4.15
N GLY A 364 -37.60 -17.59 5.28
CA GLY A 364 -36.88 -17.66 6.55
C GLY A 364 -35.93 -18.87 6.66
N HIS A 365 -34.94 -18.72 7.52
CA HIS A 365 -34.22 -19.85 8.11
C HIS A 365 -34.28 -19.71 9.63
N GLY A 366 -34.70 -20.77 10.31
CA GLY A 366 -34.94 -20.71 11.76
C GLY A 366 -33.63 -20.71 12.54
N HIS A 367 -33.34 -19.60 13.22
CA HIS A 367 -32.31 -19.56 14.26
C HIS A 367 -33.01 -19.47 15.62
N HIS A 368 -32.73 -20.41 16.52
CA HIS A 368 -33.14 -20.24 17.92
C HIS A 368 -32.35 -19.07 18.51
N ASP A 369 -33.06 -18.10 19.07
CA ASP A 369 -32.49 -16.87 19.62
C ASP A 369 -32.24 -17.01 21.14
N PRO A 370 -30.99 -16.87 21.62
CA PRO A 370 -30.64 -17.00 23.05
C PRO A 370 -31.30 -15.96 23.97
N ILE A 371 -31.89 -14.89 23.43
CA ILE A 371 -32.44 -13.76 24.19
C ILE A 371 -33.72 -14.13 24.97
N SER A 372 -34.36 -15.25 24.62
CA SER A 372 -35.59 -15.78 25.24
C SER A 372 -35.51 -16.14 26.75
N ASN A 373 -34.35 -15.98 27.39
CA ASN A 373 -34.13 -16.20 28.84
C ASN A 373 -33.96 -14.90 29.66
N LEU A 374 -34.25 -13.72 29.10
CA LEU A 374 -34.26 -12.47 29.85
C LEU A 374 -35.43 -12.42 30.87
N PRO A 375 -35.26 -11.83 32.07
CA PRO A 375 -36.39 -11.53 32.95
C PRO A 375 -37.40 -10.62 32.25
N PHE A 376 -38.69 -10.78 32.59
CA PHE A 376 -39.82 -10.17 31.90
C PHE A 376 -39.72 -8.63 31.82
N GLU A 377 -39.18 -8.03 32.87
CA GLU A 377 -38.92 -6.60 33.02
C GLU A 377 -37.98 -6.06 31.93
N PHE A 378 -36.97 -6.85 31.53
CA PHE A 378 -36.05 -6.49 30.44
C PHE A 378 -36.61 -6.84 29.06
N TYR A 379 -37.44 -7.88 28.95
CA TYR A 379 -38.09 -8.24 27.68
C TYR A 379 -38.96 -7.09 27.15
N HIS A 380 -39.69 -6.41 28.05
CA HIS A 380 -40.46 -5.22 27.71
C HIS A 380 -39.57 -4.07 27.17
N TYR A 381 -38.45 -3.78 27.82
CA TYR A 381 -37.52 -2.72 27.40
C TYR A 381 -36.86 -2.99 26.03
N TYR A 382 -36.46 -4.24 25.74
CA TYR A 382 -35.76 -4.59 24.50
C TYR A 382 -36.67 -4.95 23.31
N HIS A 383 -37.90 -5.43 23.56
CA HIS A 383 -38.79 -5.92 22.50
C HIS A 383 -40.19 -5.29 22.49
N GLY A 384 -40.64 -4.64 23.57
CA GLY A 384 -41.98 -4.05 23.64
C GLY A 384 -42.20 -2.94 22.61
N SER A 385 -41.16 -2.17 22.29
CA SER A 385 -41.16 -1.15 21.23
C SER A 385 -41.43 -1.69 19.82
N SER A 386 -41.31 -3.00 19.59
CA SER A 386 -41.64 -3.67 18.32
C SER A 386 -43.13 -4.00 18.19
N TYR A 387 -43.90 -3.89 19.27
CA TYR A 387 -45.32 -4.28 19.34
C TYR A 387 -46.22 -3.18 19.91
N ASP A 388 -45.67 -2.20 20.64
CA ASP A 388 -46.39 -1.07 21.22
C ASP A 388 -45.61 0.26 21.07
N MET A 389 -46.33 1.28 20.58
CA MET A 389 -45.83 2.64 20.44
C MET A 389 -45.68 3.37 21.79
N GLY A 390 -46.46 3.02 22.81
CA GLY A 390 -46.30 3.57 24.16
C GLY A 390 -44.92 3.25 24.74
N THR A 391 -44.53 1.97 24.66
CA THR A 391 -43.23 1.46 25.07
C THR A 391 -42.09 2.11 24.30
N LEU A 392 -42.23 2.28 22.97
CA LEU A 392 -41.25 3.01 22.15
C LEU A 392 -41.07 4.47 22.62
N ILE A 393 -42.17 5.15 22.98
CA ILE A 393 -42.13 6.53 23.49
C ILE A 393 -41.49 6.58 24.88
N GLU A 394 -41.74 5.61 25.76
CA GLU A 394 -41.13 5.53 27.09
C GLU A 394 -39.61 5.30 27.00
N VAL A 395 -39.18 4.28 26.25
CA VAL A 395 -37.76 4.02 25.98
C VAL A 395 -37.10 5.27 25.37
N ARG A 396 -37.74 5.92 24.38
CA ARG A 396 -37.19 7.14 23.79
C ARG A 396 -37.07 8.30 24.79
N ARG A 397 -38.01 8.45 25.73
CA ARG A 397 -37.95 9.45 26.81
C ARG A 397 -36.82 9.18 27.80
N MET A 398 -36.56 7.91 28.14
CA MET A 398 -35.38 7.54 28.93
C MET A 398 -34.10 7.94 28.21
N TRP A 399 -33.97 7.61 26.93
CA TRP A 399 -32.81 7.95 26.11
C TRP A 399 -32.59 9.46 25.96
N ASP A 400 -33.66 10.22 25.74
CA ASP A 400 -33.63 11.69 25.70
C ASP A 400 -33.03 12.31 26.98
N SER A 401 -33.16 11.66 28.14
CA SER A 401 -32.59 12.17 29.41
C SER A 401 -31.06 12.13 29.48
N PHE A 402 -30.42 11.25 28.70
CA PHE A 402 -28.95 11.15 28.58
C PHE A 402 -28.40 11.96 27.40
N ILE A 403 -29.25 12.39 26.46
CA ILE A 403 -28.86 13.07 25.21
C ILE A 403 -29.02 14.61 25.32
N ARG A 404 -29.91 15.10 26.19
CA ARG A 404 -30.15 16.54 26.37
C ARG A 404 -28.96 17.24 27.05
N PRO A 405 -28.63 18.49 26.67
CA PRO A 405 -27.67 19.31 27.41
C PRO A 405 -28.11 19.47 28.88
N GLY A 406 -27.27 19.05 29.82
CA GLY A 406 -27.60 18.99 31.25
C GLY A 406 -28.16 17.65 31.74
N GLY A 407 -28.29 16.65 30.86
CA GLY A 407 -28.55 15.26 31.23
C GLY A 407 -27.38 14.62 32.01
N SER A 408 -27.66 13.53 32.72
CA SER A 408 -26.60 12.73 33.33
C SER A 408 -25.70 12.14 32.23
N HIS A 409 -24.38 12.17 32.46
CA HIS A 409 -23.44 11.60 31.49
C HIS A 409 -23.75 10.14 31.20
N ILE A 410 -23.71 9.76 29.92
CA ILE A 410 -23.73 8.37 29.46
C ILE A 410 -22.66 7.60 30.27
N PRO A 411 -23.01 6.51 30.97
CA PRO A 411 -22.10 5.86 31.89
C PRO A 411 -20.79 5.44 31.21
N GLY A 412 -19.64 5.68 31.85
CA GLY A 412 -18.31 5.43 31.28
C GLY A 412 -17.96 3.96 30.97
N HIS A 413 -18.89 3.04 31.21
CA HIS A 413 -18.85 1.64 30.77
C HIS A 413 -19.69 1.39 29.50
N TRP A 414 -20.10 2.45 28.80
CA TRP A 414 -20.84 2.36 27.54
C TRP A 414 -20.05 1.55 26.51
N VAL A 415 -20.55 0.37 26.18
CA VAL A 415 -19.98 -0.49 25.15
C VAL A 415 -20.25 0.19 23.81
N PRO A 416 -19.23 0.51 22.99
CA PRO A 416 -19.47 1.01 21.65
C PRO A 416 -20.31 -0.01 20.89
N PRO A 417 -21.36 0.40 20.15
CA PRO A 417 -22.23 -0.54 19.46
C PRO A 417 -21.39 -1.43 18.52
N PRO A 418 -21.76 -2.71 18.35
CA PRO A 418 -21.10 -3.56 17.37
C PRO A 418 -21.19 -2.90 15.97
N PRO A 419 -20.22 -3.17 15.08
CA PRO A 419 -20.32 -2.69 13.71
C PRO A 419 -21.65 -3.14 13.08
N PRO A 420 -22.27 -2.31 12.22
CA PRO A 420 -23.57 -2.61 11.62
C PRO A 420 -23.54 -3.96 10.90
N SER A 421 -24.57 -4.78 11.13
CA SER A 421 -24.61 -6.18 10.68
C SER A 421 -24.49 -6.36 9.17
N ASP A 422 -24.94 -5.36 8.41
CA ASP A 422 -24.87 -5.30 6.95
C ASP A 422 -24.42 -3.92 6.48
N GLU A 423 -23.78 -3.87 5.31
CA GLU A 423 -23.35 -2.65 4.62
C GLU A 423 -24.52 -1.67 4.35
N VAL A 424 -25.72 -2.20 4.12
CA VAL A 424 -26.95 -1.40 3.98
C VAL A 424 -27.24 -0.62 5.27
N TRP A 425 -27.10 -1.23 6.45
CA TRP A 425 -27.26 -0.53 7.73
C TRP A 425 -26.13 0.47 7.99
N ALA A 426 -24.90 0.19 7.54
CA ALA A 426 -23.79 1.12 7.63
C ALA A 426 -24.07 2.44 6.88
N SER A 427 -24.69 2.36 5.69
CA SER A 427 -24.98 3.54 4.86
C SER A 427 -25.92 4.57 5.51
N TYR A 428 -26.78 4.15 6.45
CA TYR A 428 -27.66 5.06 7.21
C TYR A 428 -27.01 5.69 8.44
N LEU A 429 -25.87 5.18 8.90
CA LEU A 429 -25.16 5.68 10.09
C LEU A 429 -24.15 6.80 9.75
N VAL A 430 -23.75 6.91 8.49
CA VAL A 430 -22.82 7.95 8.02
C VAL A 430 -23.61 9.15 7.50
N GLN A 431 -23.82 10.16 8.35
CA GLN A 431 -24.24 11.47 7.84
C GLN A 431 -23.07 12.12 7.08
N PRO A 432 -23.30 12.65 5.85
CA PRO A 432 -22.30 13.48 5.17
C PRO A 432 -22.08 14.78 5.95
N LYS A 433 -20.86 15.32 5.85
CA LYS A 433 -20.49 16.66 6.32
C LYS A 433 -20.69 17.71 5.23
#